data_AF-A0A7E5WMS0-F1
#
_entry.id   AF-A0A7E5WMS0-F1
#
_cell.length_a   1.000
_cell.length_b   1.000
_cell.length_c   1.000
_cell.angle_alpha   90.00
_cell.angle_beta   90.00
_cell.angle_gamma   90.00
#
_symmetry.space_group_name_H-M   'P 1'
#
loop_
_entity.id
_entity.type
_entity.pdbx_description
1 polymer ?
#
loop_
_entity_poly.entity_id
_entity_poly.type
_entity_poly.pdbx_seq_one_letter_code
_entity_poly.pdbx_strand_id
1 'polypeptide(L)'
;MSSALMIKFLGLPVPKQIGYVHTTRMMHKVFVYGTLKRDEPNNYWLSDKKNGHSAYIGEGTTTKKYPLIIATKYNIPFLIFKPGTGNLVKGEVYQVDDAMLGKLDILEDHPNYYVRELDDINTIKDKSNEEVMFKCWVYFLKKFKPELLRRPMLESYSSLGPHGLPYMDSQVEYETLWAELQSVIKK
;
A
#
# COMPACT_ATOMS: atom_id res chain seq x y z
N MET A 1 44.40 30.37 -59.84
CA MET A 1 43.79 31.49 -59.09
C MET A 1 42.77 30.84 -58.16
N SER A 2 42.92 30.79 -56.85
CA SER A 2 43.11 31.91 -55.93
C SER A 2 43.92 31.51 -54.71
N SER A 3 44.80 32.42 -54.32
CA SER A 3 45.44 32.55 -53.02
C SER A 3 44.40 32.79 -51.92
N ALA A 4 44.67 32.37 -50.68
CA ALA A 4 45.06 33.28 -49.59
C ALA A 4 44.92 32.61 -48.21
N LEU A 5 45.71 33.12 -47.29
CA LEU A 5 46.24 32.54 -46.07
C LEU A 5 45.67 33.27 -44.83
N MET A 6 45.75 32.62 -43.67
CA MET A 6 45.80 33.15 -42.28
C MET A 6 44.47 33.53 -41.58
N ILE A 7 44.04 32.79 -40.54
CA ILE A 7 44.46 32.85 -39.10
C ILE A 7 43.92 34.14 -38.44
N LYS A 8 43.06 34.14 -37.40
CA LYS A 8 43.30 33.68 -36.02
C LYS A 8 42.07 33.95 -35.11
N PHE A 9 42.09 33.32 -33.92
CA PHE A 9 41.45 33.67 -32.62
C PHE A 9 40.32 32.76 -32.08
N LEU A 10 40.76 31.89 -31.15
CA LEU A 10 40.30 31.71 -29.77
C LEU A 10 38.78 31.61 -29.48
N GLY A 11 38.36 30.41 -29.06
CA GLY A 11 37.11 30.18 -28.35
C GLY A 11 36.86 28.70 -28.04
N LEU A 12 37.39 28.19 -26.92
CA LEU A 12 36.78 27.04 -26.22
C LEU A 12 35.71 27.62 -25.30
N PRO A 13 34.46 27.08 -25.22
CA PRO A 13 34.16 25.90 -24.38
C PRO A 13 32.97 25.06 -24.95
N VAL A 14 32.43 23.96 -24.39
CA VAL A 14 32.21 23.46 -23.02
C VAL A 14 32.01 21.92 -23.12
N PRO A 15 32.41 21.08 -22.15
CA PRO A 15 31.99 19.68 -22.13
C PRO A 15 30.46 19.60 -21.95
N LYS A 16 29.78 18.81 -22.78
CA LYS A 16 28.39 18.42 -22.51
C LYS A 16 28.36 17.60 -21.23
N GLN A 17 28.04 18.24 -20.11
CA GLN A 17 27.65 17.53 -18.92
C GLN A 17 26.25 16.97 -19.18
N ILE A 18 26.19 15.72 -19.67
CA ILE A 18 24.96 14.93 -19.65
C ILE A 18 24.66 14.70 -18.18
N GLY A 19 23.81 15.56 -17.62
CA GLY A 19 23.28 15.37 -16.28
C GLY A 19 22.51 14.06 -16.27
N TYR A 20 23.10 13.03 -15.67
CA TYR A 20 22.30 11.93 -15.15
C TYR A 20 21.37 12.55 -14.11
N VAL A 21 20.09 12.72 -14.47
CA VAL A 21 19.06 13.00 -13.48
C VAL A 21 18.98 11.75 -12.61
N HIS A 22 19.65 11.76 -11.46
CA HIS A 22 19.33 10.83 -10.40
C HIS A 22 17.93 11.20 -9.94
N THR A 23 16.92 10.61 -10.55
CA THR A 23 15.58 10.62 -9.99
C THR A 23 15.66 9.80 -8.70
N THR A 24 15.94 10.46 -7.58
CA THR A 24 15.85 9.85 -6.26
C THR A 24 14.41 9.41 -6.06
N ARG A 25 14.17 8.10 -6.07
CA ARG A 25 12.85 7.55 -5.76
C ARG A 25 12.51 7.87 -4.31
N MET A 26 11.39 8.52 -4.04
CA MET A 26 10.97 8.71 -2.65
C MET A 26 10.48 7.36 -2.14
N MET A 27 10.93 7.01 -0.93
CA MET A 27 10.60 5.75 -0.29
C MET A 27 9.58 5.99 0.81
N HIS A 28 8.51 5.21 0.76
CA HIS A 28 7.39 5.24 1.69
C HIS A 28 7.35 3.98 2.51
N LYS A 29 6.74 4.04 3.70
CA LYS A 29 6.38 2.85 4.45
C LYS A 29 4.87 2.63 4.33
N VAL A 30 4.47 1.42 4.00
CA VAL A 30 3.07 1.01 3.90
C VAL A 30 2.87 -0.15 4.86
N PHE A 31 1.80 -0.11 5.64
CA PHE A 31 1.37 -1.21 6.47
C PHE A 31 0.17 -1.90 5.83
N VAL A 32 0.32 -3.19 5.56
CA VAL A 32 -0.72 -4.03 4.96
C VAL A 32 -1.24 -5.04 5.98
N TYR A 33 -2.56 -5.17 6.08
CA TYR A 33 -3.24 -6.00 7.08
C TYR A 33 -4.09 -7.11 6.44
N GLY A 34 -4.41 -6.99 5.15
CA GLY A 34 -5.36 -7.85 4.43
C GLY A 34 -4.70 -8.71 3.37
N THR A 35 -5.31 -8.76 2.18
CA THR A 35 -4.92 -9.66 1.08
C THR A 35 -3.53 -9.41 0.48
N LEU A 36 -2.90 -8.28 0.82
CA LEU A 36 -1.57 -7.91 0.33
C LEU A 36 -0.41 -8.49 1.17
N LYS A 37 -0.67 -9.03 2.37
CA LYS A 37 0.37 -9.67 3.20
C LYS A 37 1.00 -10.87 2.48
N ARG A 38 2.21 -11.31 2.87
CA ARG A 38 2.79 -12.56 2.37
C ARG A 38 1.82 -13.72 2.57
N ASP A 39 1.87 -14.65 1.62
CA ASP A 39 1.01 -15.84 1.57
C ASP A 39 -0.50 -15.55 1.43
N GLU A 40 -0.90 -14.28 1.26
CA GLU A 40 -2.27 -13.89 0.95
C GLU A 40 -2.48 -13.67 -0.56
N PRO A 41 -3.73 -13.78 -1.06
CA PRO A 41 -4.02 -13.90 -2.49
C PRO A 41 -3.50 -12.76 -3.39
N ASN A 42 -3.36 -11.54 -2.85
CA ASN A 42 -2.99 -10.35 -3.63
C ASN A 42 -1.54 -9.89 -3.38
N ASN A 43 -0.71 -10.67 -2.68
CA ASN A 43 0.69 -10.30 -2.43
C ASN A 43 1.50 -10.08 -3.73
N TYR A 44 1.10 -10.69 -4.84
CA TYR A 44 1.75 -10.52 -6.14
C TYR A 44 1.84 -9.05 -6.58
N TRP A 45 0.94 -8.17 -6.11
CA TRP A 45 1.01 -6.73 -6.38
C TRP A 45 2.28 -6.09 -5.83
N LEU A 46 2.72 -6.50 -4.62
CA LEU A 46 3.92 -5.98 -3.98
C LEU A 46 5.19 -6.63 -4.51
N SER A 47 5.13 -7.86 -5.03
CA SER A 47 6.30 -8.57 -5.55
C SER A 47 6.54 -8.39 -7.05
N ASP A 48 5.53 -7.95 -7.83
CA ASP A 48 5.70 -7.63 -9.25
C ASP A 48 6.48 -6.32 -9.45
N LYS A 49 7.70 -6.45 -9.97
CA LYS A 49 8.60 -5.33 -10.27
C LYS A 49 8.05 -4.35 -11.31
N LYS A 50 7.01 -4.72 -12.07
CA LYS A 50 6.30 -3.81 -12.99
C LYS A 50 5.49 -2.76 -12.26
N ASN A 51 5.09 -3.03 -11.01
CA ASN A 51 4.35 -2.08 -10.19
C ASN A 51 5.25 -1.05 -9.51
N GLY A 52 6.53 -1.37 -9.31
CA GLY A 52 7.52 -0.50 -8.67
C GLY A 52 8.48 -1.30 -7.79
N HIS A 53 9.15 -0.63 -6.87
CA HIS A 53 9.99 -1.27 -5.86
C HIS A 53 9.21 -1.48 -4.55
N SER A 54 9.39 -2.64 -3.96
CA SER A 54 8.88 -2.99 -2.62
C SER A 54 9.91 -3.85 -1.90
N ALA A 55 10.10 -3.60 -0.61
CA ALA A 55 10.96 -4.37 0.28
C ALA A 55 10.23 -4.62 1.60
N TYR A 56 10.12 -5.88 2.00
CA TYR A 56 9.57 -6.27 3.30
C TYR A 56 10.48 -5.75 4.43
N ILE A 57 9.90 -5.08 5.42
CA ILE A 57 10.62 -4.57 6.60
C ILE A 57 10.44 -5.50 7.80
N GLY A 58 9.23 -6.00 8.03
CA GLY A 58 8.92 -6.77 9.24
C GLY A 58 7.43 -6.86 9.53
N GLU A 59 7.08 -7.65 10.53
CA GLU A 59 5.72 -7.68 11.08
C GLU A 59 5.42 -6.36 11.79
N GLY A 60 4.17 -5.94 11.74
CA GLY A 60 3.70 -4.70 12.34
C GLY A 60 2.41 -4.90 13.11
N THR A 61 2.20 -4.09 14.14
CA THR A 61 0.94 -4.00 14.87
C THR A 61 0.53 -2.54 15.02
N THR A 62 -0.74 -2.23 14.76
CA THR A 62 -1.25 -0.86 14.96
C THR A 62 -1.12 -0.44 16.42
N THR A 63 -0.77 0.81 16.68
CA THR A 63 -0.72 1.36 18.05
C THR A 63 -2.12 1.66 18.62
N LYS A 64 -3.09 1.89 17.73
CA LYS A 64 -4.50 2.10 18.06
C LYS A 64 -5.31 0.87 17.72
N LYS A 65 -6.42 0.68 18.43
CA LYS A 65 -7.40 -0.37 18.10
C LYS A 65 -8.23 0.05 16.89
N TYR A 66 -8.43 -0.88 15.97
CA TYR A 66 -9.34 -0.73 14.83
C TYR A 66 -10.22 -1.97 14.64
N PRO A 67 -11.45 -1.82 14.10
CA PRO A 67 -12.22 -2.94 13.59
C PRO A 67 -11.63 -3.42 12.26
N LEU A 68 -10.97 -4.57 12.28
CA LEU A 68 -10.67 -5.36 11.08
C LEU A 68 -11.76 -6.41 10.90
N ILE A 69 -12.54 -6.35 9.83
CA ILE A 69 -13.67 -7.25 9.59
C ILE A 69 -13.57 -7.91 8.22
N ILE A 70 -14.32 -9.00 8.03
CA ILE A 70 -14.56 -9.61 6.71
C ILE A 70 -16.01 -9.31 6.29
N ALA A 71 -16.20 -8.77 5.08
CA ALA A 71 -17.52 -8.45 4.54
C ALA A 71 -17.60 -8.68 3.02
N THR A 72 -18.77 -8.37 2.45
CA THR A 72 -19.20 -8.69 1.07
C THR A 72 -19.31 -10.19 0.81
N LYS A 73 -19.90 -10.60 -0.32
CA LYS A 73 -19.87 -12.00 -0.76
C LYS A 73 -18.47 -12.49 -1.17
N TYR A 74 -17.51 -11.58 -1.34
CA TYR A 74 -16.14 -11.90 -1.74
C TYR A 74 -15.18 -12.09 -0.56
N ASN A 75 -15.69 -11.97 0.68
CA ASN A 75 -14.91 -12.10 1.91
C ASN A 75 -13.70 -11.14 1.96
N ILE A 76 -13.90 -9.91 1.53
CA ILE A 76 -12.88 -8.87 1.52
C ILE A 76 -12.61 -8.38 2.96
N PRO A 77 -11.33 -8.27 3.38
CA PRO A 77 -10.98 -7.67 4.65
C PRO A 77 -11.08 -6.13 4.59
N PHE A 78 -11.72 -5.53 5.59
CA PHE A 78 -11.84 -4.07 5.73
C PHE A 78 -11.27 -3.62 7.08
N LEU A 79 -10.34 -2.67 7.06
CA LEU A 79 -9.94 -1.92 8.25
C LEU A 79 -10.77 -0.64 8.35
N ILE A 80 -11.73 -0.62 9.27
CA ILE A 80 -12.65 0.50 9.44
C ILE A 80 -11.96 1.61 10.23
N PHE A 81 -12.08 2.86 9.76
CA PHE A 81 -11.57 4.02 10.50
C PHE A 81 -12.47 4.36 11.69
N LYS A 82 -12.34 3.58 12.77
CA LYS A 82 -12.95 3.84 14.07
C LYS A 82 -11.94 3.59 15.19
N PRO A 83 -10.96 4.50 15.37
CA PRO A 83 -9.92 4.36 16.38
C PRO A 83 -10.51 4.07 17.78
N GLY A 84 -9.88 3.17 18.52
CA GLY A 84 -10.29 2.77 19.86
C GLY A 84 -11.33 1.63 19.91
N THR A 85 -11.85 1.19 18.76
CA THR A 85 -12.75 0.02 18.65
C THR A 85 -12.01 -1.17 18.05
N GLY A 86 -12.37 -2.40 18.42
CA GLY A 86 -11.77 -3.61 17.85
C GLY A 86 -10.45 -3.99 18.51
N ASN A 87 -9.45 -4.36 17.72
CA ASN A 87 -8.18 -4.94 18.20
C ASN A 87 -6.99 -4.11 17.73
N LEU A 88 -5.83 -4.35 18.34
CA LEU A 88 -4.56 -3.95 17.73
C LEU A 88 -4.33 -4.88 16.54
N VAL A 89 -4.34 -4.32 15.33
CA VAL A 89 -4.36 -5.11 14.10
C VAL A 89 -2.94 -5.48 13.71
N LYS A 90 -2.72 -6.78 13.48
CA LYS A 90 -1.46 -7.36 13.01
C LYS A 90 -1.39 -7.36 11.49
N GLY A 91 -0.21 -7.05 10.98
CA GLY A 91 0.07 -7.02 9.56
C GLY A 91 1.57 -6.96 9.28
N GLU A 92 1.91 -6.40 8.13
CA GLU A 92 3.28 -6.34 7.63
C GLU A 92 3.62 -4.91 7.18
N VAL A 93 4.86 -4.48 7.43
CA VAL A 93 5.39 -3.20 6.95
C VAL A 93 6.28 -3.45 5.75
N TYR A 94 6.03 -2.69 4.68
CA TYR A 94 6.83 -2.67 3.47
C TYR A 94 7.40 -1.27 3.23
N GLN A 95 8.62 -1.20 2.72
CA GLN A 95 9.17 0.00 2.12
C GLN A 95 8.90 -0.03 0.62
N VAL A 96 8.23 0.99 0.08
CA VAL A 96 7.83 1.04 -1.34
C VAL A 96 8.25 2.35 -1.99
N ASP A 97 8.53 2.36 -3.29
CA ASP A 97 8.76 3.61 -4.03
C ASP A 97 7.44 4.29 -4.43
N ASP A 98 7.54 5.53 -4.93
CA ASP A 98 6.39 6.31 -5.41
C ASP A 98 5.56 5.57 -6.47
N ALA A 99 6.22 4.81 -7.35
CA ALA A 99 5.54 4.07 -8.41
C ALA A 99 4.66 2.96 -7.83
N MET A 100 5.20 2.18 -6.90
CA MET A 100 4.46 1.15 -6.19
C MET A 100 3.32 1.75 -5.36
N LEU A 101 3.57 2.85 -4.64
CA LEU A 101 2.53 3.51 -3.86
C LEU A 101 1.36 3.97 -4.76
N GLY A 102 1.64 4.55 -5.92
CA GLY A 102 0.62 4.95 -6.88
C GLY A 102 -0.17 3.77 -7.47
N LYS A 103 0.45 2.60 -7.63
CA LYS A 103 -0.26 1.38 -8.05
C LYS A 103 -1.20 0.86 -6.96
N LEU A 104 -0.76 0.92 -5.70
CA LEU A 104 -1.61 0.58 -4.57
C LEU A 104 -2.79 1.56 -4.43
N ASP A 105 -2.58 2.85 -4.66
CA ASP A 105 -3.66 3.84 -4.65
C ASP A 105 -4.74 3.52 -5.69
N ILE A 106 -4.35 3.06 -6.88
CA ILE A 106 -5.29 2.63 -7.94
C ILE A 106 -6.02 1.34 -7.52
N LEU A 107 -5.29 0.36 -7.00
CA LEU A 107 -5.85 -0.92 -6.55
C LEU A 107 -6.92 -0.74 -5.48
N GLU A 108 -6.66 0.16 -4.52
CA GLU A 108 -7.52 0.43 -3.37
C GLU A 108 -8.58 1.52 -3.66
N ASP A 109 -8.67 2.00 -4.90
CA ASP A 109 -9.53 3.10 -5.36
C ASP A 109 -9.47 4.32 -4.42
N HIS A 110 -8.25 4.74 -4.08
CA HIS A 110 -8.00 5.90 -3.25
C HIS A 110 -8.24 7.22 -4.01
N PRO A 111 -8.93 8.23 -3.42
CA PRO A 111 -9.53 8.31 -2.08
C PRO A 111 -11.03 7.97 -2.02
N ASN A 112 -11.58 7.31 -3.04
CA ASN A 112 -13.02 7.10 -3.17
C ASN A 112 -13.50 5.96 -2.27
N TYR A 113 -12.84 4.80 -2.34
CA TYR A 113 -13.20 3.59 -1.62
C TYR A 113 -12.42 3.48 -0.31
N TYR A 114 -11.12 3.27 -0.39
CA TYR A 114 -10.22 3.40 0.76
C TYR A 114 -9.57 4.77 0.81
N VAL A 115 -9.34 5.27 2.02
CA VAL A 115 -8.57 6.49 2.27
C VAL A 115 -7.25 6.11 2.92
N ARG A 116 -6.15 6.41 2.22
CA ARG A 116 -4.80 6.25 2.73
C ARG A 116 -4.50 7.34 3.76
N GLU A 117 -4.14 6.94 4.97
CA GLU A 117 -3.71 7.84 6.04
C GLU A 117 -2.44 7.34 6.74
N LEU A 118 -1.71 8.27 7.35
CA LEU A 118 -0.56 7.92 8.19
C LEU A 118 -1.04 7.44 9.55
N ASP A 119 -0.56 6.27 9.97
CA ASP A 119 -0.72 5.79 11.34
C ASP A 119 0.61 5.27 11.90
N ASP A 120 0.69 5.21 13.22
CA ASP A 120 1.86 4.72 13.93
C ASP A 120 1.75 3.21 14.15
N ILE A 121 2.75 2.47 13.65
CA ILE A 121 2.82 1.01 13.64
C ILE A 121 4.05 0.57 14.44
N ASN A 122 3.85 -0.29 15.42
CA ASN A 122 4.94 -0.93 16.15
C ASN A 122 5.45 -2.15 15.37
N THR A 123 6.76 -2.22 15.18
CA THR A 123 7.47 -3.31 14.49
C THR A 123 8.66 -3.73 15.35
N ILE A 124 9.08 -4.99 15.24
CA ILE A 124 10.30 -5.49 15.89
C ILE A 124 11.44 -5.44 14.88
N LYS A 125 12.59 -4.85 15.23
CA LYS A 125 13.81 -5.00 14.42
C LYS A 125 14.37 -6.40 14.57
N ASP A 126 14.46 -7.13 13.45
CA ASP A 126 14.90 -8.54 13.30
C ASP A 126 16.15 -8.98 14.08
N LYS A 127 16.98 -8.05 14.57
CA LYS A 127 18.27 -8.38 15.21
C LYS A 127 18.41 -7.96 16.67
N SER A 128 17.59 -7.05 17.17
CA SER A 128 17.74 -6.50 18.53
C SER A 128 16.56 -6.77 19.44
N ASN A 129 15.45 -7.35 18.93
CA ASN A 129 14.16 -7.38 19.62
C ASN A 129 13.70 -5.99 20.10
N GLU A 130 14.25 -4.93 19.52
CA GLU A 130 13.88 -3.57 19.84
C GLU A 130 12.61 -3.22 19.08
N GLU A 131 11.59 -2.78 19.81
CA GLU A 131 10.39 -2.21 19.23
C GLU A 131 10.75 -0.86 18.59
N VAL A 132 10.48 -0.75 17.30
CA VAL A 132 10.57 0.49 16.55
C VAL A 132 9.18 0.87 16.07
N MET A 133 8.84 2.14 16.22
CA MET A 133 7.60 2.69 15.71
C MET A 133 7.85 3.33 14.34
N PHE A 134 7.12 2.88 13.33
CA PHE A 134 7.11 3.49 12.02
C PHE A 134 5.81 4.24 11.79
N LYS A 135 5.92 5.44 11.21
CA LYS A 135 4.80 6.12 10.59
C LYS A 135 4.59 5.54 9.20
N CYS A 136 3.48 4.84 9.00
CA CYS A 136 3.17 4.08 7.80
C CYS A 136 1.88 4.57 7.17
N TRP A 137 1.80 4.51 5.85
CA TRP A 137 0.54 4.62 5.13
C TRP A 137 -0.32 3.38 5.34
N VAL A 138 -1.60 3.58 5.62
CA VAL A 138 -2.60 2.54 5.84
C VAL A 138 -3.86 2.89 5.06
N TYR A 139 -4.45 1.93 4.37
CA TYR A 139 -5.72 2.11 3.65
C TYR A 139 -6.89 1.81 4.58
N PHE A 140 -7.72 2.82 4.89
CA PHE A 140 -8.87 2.68 5.77
C PHE A 140 -10.20 2.86 5.04
N LEU A 141 -11.20 2.06 5.43
CA LEU A 141 -12.58 2.30 5.04
C LEU A 141 -13.17 3.38 5.96
N LYS A 142 -13.31 4.60 5.44
CA LYS A 142 -13.83 5.75 6.19
C LYS A 142 -15.32 5.97 6.07
N LYS A 143 -15.88 5.68 4.89
CA LYS A 143 -17.32 5.75 4.64
C LYS A 143 -17.88 4.34 4.75
N PHE A 144 -18.51 4.03 5.87
CA PHE A 144 -19.02 2.69 6.15
C PHE A 144 -20.40 2.73 6.77
N LYS A 145 -21.19 1.68 6.53
CA LYS A 145 -22.47 1.53 7.19
C LYS A 145 -22.29 0.99 8.63
N PRO A 146 -23.00 1.53 9.64
CA PRO A 146 -22.77 1.16 11.05
C PRO A 146 -22.94 -0.33 11.37
N GLU A 147 -23.77 -1.06 10.63
CA GLU A 147 -23.97 -2.50 10.81
C GLU A 147 -22.70 -3.33 10.61
N LEU A 148 -21.72 -2.84 9.86
CA LEU A 148 -20.43 -3.51 9.70
C LEU A 148 -19.71 -3.70 11.04
N LEU A 149 -19.95 -2.81 12.01
CA LEU A 149 -19.36 -2.90 13.35
C LEU A 149 -19.93 -4.04 14.20
N ARG A 150 -20.98 -4.74 13.74
CA ARG A 150 -21.52 -5.92 14.40
C ARG A 150 -20.83 -7.22 13.95
N ARG A 151 -19.99 -7.15 12.93
CA ARG A 151 -19.25 -8.31 12.41
C ARG A 151 -18.11 -8.69 13.36
N PRO A 152 -17.65 -9.96 13.35
CA PRO A 152 -16.47 -10.37 14.09
C PRO A 152 -15.26 -9.51 13.72
N MET A 153 -14.59 -8.98 14.74
CA MET A 153 -13.40 -8.14 14.58
C MET A 153 -12.15 -8.98 14.80
N LEU A 154 -11.34 -9.11 13.76
CA LEU A 154 -10.12 -9.89 13.75
C LEU A 154 -8.96 -9.10 14.35
N GLU A 155 -7.98 -9.83 14.89
CA GLU A 155 -6.66 -9.26 15.24
C GLU A 155 -5.70 -9.37 14.06
N SER A 156 -5.75 -10.50 13.32
CA SER A 156 -4.98 -10.75 12.10
C SER A 156 -5.90 -11.41 11.08
N TYR A 157 -5.91 -10.90 9.86
CA TYR A 157 -6.63 -11.54 8.76
C TYR A 157 -5.78 -12.67 8.15
N SER A 158 -6.43 -13.76 7.77
CA SER A 158 -5.90 -14.67 6.76
C SER A 158 -7.02 -15.25 5.94
N SER A 159 -6.90 -15.32 4.61
CA SER A 159 -7.93 -15.90 3.74
C SER A 159 -8.32 -17.32 4.19
N LEU A 160 -7.33 -18.15 4.53
CA LEU A 160 -7.53 -19.53 4.99
C LEU A 160 -7.62 -19.63 6.52
N GLY A 161 -8.00 -18.54 7.19
CA GLY A 161 -8.12 -18.47 8.64
C GLY A 161 -9.28 -19.30 9.20
N PRO A 162 -9.33 -19.47 10.54
CA PRO A 162 -10.32 -20.31 11.22
C PRO A 162 -11.76 -19.81 11.10
N HIS A 163 -11.99 -18.62 10.55
CA HIS A 163 -13.33 -18.11 10.25
C HIS A 163 -14.00 -18.83 9.08
N GLY A 164 -13.27 -19.60 8.26
CA GLY A 164 -13.83 -20.38 7.16
C GLY A 164 -14.41 -19.52 6.03
N LEU A 165 -13.89 -18.31 5.84
CA LEU A 165 -14.33 -17.33 4.83
C LEU A 165 -13.17 -17.02 3.88
N PRO A 166 -12.82 -17.92 2.95
CA PRO A 166 -11.74 -17.68 1.99
C PRO A 166 -12.06 -16.49 1.10
N TYR A 167 -11.05 -15.66 0.84
CA TYR A 167 -11.14 -14.61 -0.16
C TYR A 167 -11.55 -15.22 -1.50
N MET A 168 -12.58 -14.64 -2.11
CA MET A 168 -13.07 -15.07 -3.41
C MET A 168 -12.60 -14.06 -4.45
N ASP A 169 -11.68 -14.49 -5.31
CA ASP A 169 -11.23 -13.66 -6.43
C ASP A 169 -12.43 -13.27 -7.29
N SER A 170 -12.47 -12.00 -7.67
CA SER A 170 -13.48 -11.48 -8.58
C SER A 170 -13.11 -11.88 -10.02
N GLN A 171 -13.20 -13.17 -10.34
CA GLN A 171 -13.42 -13.60 -11.73
C GLN A 171 -14.85 -13.28 -12.21
N VAL A 172 -15.61 -12.55 -11.38
CA VAL A 172 -16.97 -12.09 -11.61
C VAL A 172 -16.94 -10.73 -12.32
N GLU A 173 -17.95 -10.45 -13.13
CA GLU A 173 -18.12 -9.16 -13.80
C GLU A 173 -17.88 -7.98 -12.86
N TYR A 174 -17.03 -7.04 -13.29
CA TYR A 174 -16.64 -5.82 -12.56
C TYR A 174 -17.83 -5.13 -11.89
N GLU A 175 -18.95 -5.00 -12.60
CA GLU A 175 -20.20 -4.41 -12.10
C GLU A 175 -20.73 -5.09 -10.82
N THR A 176 -20.60 -6.41 -10.73
CA THR A 176 -21.03 -7.18 -9.57
C THR A 176 -20.12 -6.93 -8.38
N LEU A 177 -18.81 -6.79 -8.59
CA LEU A 177 -17.86 -6.42 -7.56
C LEU A 177 -18.18 -5.01 -7.03
N TRP A 178 -18.39 -4.04 -7.90
CA TRP A 178 -18.72 -2.67 -7.49
C TRP A 178 -20.03 -2.59 -6.72
N ALA A 179 -21.06 -3.30 -7.14
CA ALA A 179 -22.32 -3.33 -6.40
C ALA A 179 -22.13 -3.83 -4.96
N GLU A 180 -21.30 -4.84 -4.75
CA GLU A 180 -20.97 -5.36 -3.42
C GLU A 180 -20.12 -4.39 -2.59
N LEU A 181 -19.13 -3.75 -3.20
CA LEU A 181 -18.32 -2.70 -2.54
C LEU A 181 -19.19 -1.51 -2.13
N GLN A 182 -20.13 -1.09 -2.98
CA GLN A 182 -21.10 -0.04 -2.65
C GLN A 182 -22.07 -0.47 -1.53
N SER A 183 -22.30 -1.77 -1.34
CA SER A 183 -23.15 -2.27 -0.27
C SER A 183 -22.59 -2.00 1.13
N VAL A 184 -21.28 -1.81 1.26
CA VAL A 184 -20.62 -1.54 2.56
C VAL A 184 -20.39 -0.05 2.82
N ILE A 185 -20.42 0.78 1.78
CA ILE A 185 -20.27 2.24 1.90
C ILE A 185 -21.59 2.89 2.35
N LYS A 186 -21.48 3.87 3.24
CA LYS A 186 -22.55 4.83 3.52
C LYS A 186 -22.44 6.00 2.54
N LYS A 187 -23.49 6.20 1.73
CA LYS A 187 -23.64 7.37 0.86
C LYS A 187 -23.69 8.67 1.67
#